data_AF-A0A1H9HUU8-F1
#
_entry.id   AF-A0A1H9HUU8-F1
#
_cell.length_a   1.000
_cell.length_b   1.000
_cell.length_c   1.000
_cell.angle_alpha   90.00
_cell.angle_beta   90.00
_cell.angle_gamma   90.00
#
_symmetry.space_group_name_H-M   'P 1'
#
loop_
_entity.id
_entity.type
_entity.pdbx_description
1 polymer ?
#
loop_
_entity_poly.entity_id
_entity_poly.type
_entity_poly.pdbx_seq_one_letter_code
_entity_poly.pdbx_strand_id
1 'polypeptide(L)'
;MKARFGVRRGTVLVAALLVAVIAAILPGSAAADTNDNRARPDHWGVIARNTIGSPVAELRNGPYGPFGVTGTTARPPYGRGSLGIEVADRSTNLGIPSEKVDFGNEVDFFGKSLLSLRRVGFHVFQTNENIGYGGPTNMPNIRIEINPNVPTLPADTYSTVVWVPAASPISSGWSPFIDATTTGRWYLTGGETSCTQAAQCTFAQLKASFTTLNAKPTVYTVAVGKGRDSMWIGAVDGLRLNDYVYDFEPDGVKQLRSR
;
A
#
# COMPACT_ATOMS: atom_id res chain seq x y z
N MET A 1 -1.92 80.86 -25.39
CA MET A 1 -1.81 79.53 -24.74
C MET A 1 -1.79 78.48 -25.84
N LYS A 2 -0.74 77.64 -25.88
CA LYS A 2 -0.46 76.69 -26.98
C LYS A 2 -1.40 75.48 -26.90
N ALA A 3 -2.15 75.23 -27.97
CA ALA A 3 -2.80 73.95 -28.24
C ALA A 3 -1.78 72.97 -28.84
N ARG A 4 -1.79 71.72 -28.39
CA ARG A 4 -1.13 70.60 -29.09
C ARG A 4 -2.11 69.45 -29.25
N PHE A 5 -2.32 69.11 -30.52
CA PHE A 5 -2.97 67.92 -31.02
C PHE A 5 -2.19 66.66 -30.64
N GLY A 6 -2.93 65.59 -30.36
CA GLY A 6 -2.41 64.23 -30.27
C GLY A 6 -3.51 63.24 -30.64
N VAL A 7 -3.57 62.86 -31.92
CA VAL A 7 -4.39 61.76 -32.43
C VAL A 7 -3.63 60.46 -32.23
N ARG A 8 -4.29 59.40 -31.74
CA ARG A 8 -4.06 58.02 -32.21
C ARG A 8 -5.36 57.20 -32.12
N ARG A 9 -5.87 56.81 -33.29
CA ARG A 9 -6.83 55.70 -33.49
C ARG A 9 -6.05 54.39 -33.58
N GLY A 10 -6.61 53.30 -33.06
CA GLY A 10 -6.06 51.95 -33.21
C GLY A 10 -6.90 50.89 -32.49
N THR A 11 -7.99 50.49 -33.15
CA THR A 11 -8.61 49.16 -33.26
C THR A 11 -8.15 48.01 -32.34
N VAL A 12 -9.09 47.22 -31.79
CA VAL A 12 -9.42 45.82 -32.17
C VAL A 12 -10.36 45.16 -31.12
N LEU A 13 -11.33 44.41 -31.65
CA LEU A 13 -12.31 43.55 -30.95
C LEU A 13 -11.67 42.37 -30.18
N VAL A 14 -12.31 42.05 -29.05
CA VAL A 14 -12.65 40.72 -28.49
C VAL A 14 -11.84 39.50 -28.96
N ALA A 15 -11.15 38.87 -28.01
CA ALA A 15 -10.98 37.42 -27.98
C ALA A 15 -11.01 36.94 -26.52
N ALA A 16 -12.07 36.21 -26.17
CA ALA A 16 -12.14 35.43 -24.94
C ALA A 16 -11.10 34.31 -24.99
N LEU A 17 -10.31 34.13 -23.93
CA LEU A 17 -9.42 32.99 -23.80
C LEU A 17 -9.67 32.30 -22.46
N LEU A 18 -10.12 31.04 -22.58
CA LEU A 18 -10.37 30.06 -21.54
C LEU A 18 -9.26 30.05 -20.50
N VAL A 19 -9.64 30.21 -19.22
CA VAL A 19 -8.79 29.79 -18.10
C VAL A 19 -8.90 28.26 -18.00
N ALA A 20 -7.89 27.56 -18.51
CA ALA A 20 -7.72 26.14 -18.22
C ALA A 20 -7.21 26.00 -16.77
N VAL A 21 -8.11 25.71 -15.84
CA VAL A 21 -7.74 25.27 -14.48
C VAL A 21 -7.20 23.85 -14.61
N ILE A 22 -5.88 23.72 -14.75
CA ILE A 22 -5.20 22.45 -14.52
C ILE A 22 -5.30 22.17 -13.02
N ALA A 23 -6.32 21.42 -12.62
CA ALA A 23 -6.32 20.76 -11.33
C ALA A 23 -5.22 19.69 -11.39
N ALA A 24 -4.00 20.08 -11.01
CA ALA A 24 -2.95 19.12 -10.70
C ALA A 24 -3.49 18.22 -9.58
N ILE A 25 -3.78 16.96 -9.93
CA ILE A 25 -4.04 15.89 -8.97
C ILE A 25 -2.69 15.65 -8.27
N LEU A 26 -2.39 16.46 -7.27
CA LEU A 26 -1.33 16.17 -6.32
C LEU A 26 -1.81 14.99 -5.48
N PRO A 27 -1.08 13.87 -5.39
CA PRO A 27 -1.23 12.97 -4.26
C PRO A 27 -0.90 13.80 -3.02
N GLY A 28 -1.93 14.18 -2.26
CA GLY A 28 -1.78 15.05 -1.10
C GLY A 28 -0.76 14.47 -0.15
N SER A 29 0.34 15.20 0.08
CA SER A 29 1.26 14.92 1.17
C SER A 29 0.48 15.10 2.47
N ALA A 30 0.24 14.02 3.21
CA ALA A 30 -0.31 14.13 4.54
C ALA A 30 0.74 14.84 5.41
N ALA A 31 0.34 15.92 6.08
CA ALA A 31 1.17 16.51 7.12
C ALA A 31 1.11 15.59 8.34
N ALA A 32 2.25 15.08 8.78
CA ALA A 32 2.38 14.42 10.07
C ALA A 32 2.11 15.47 11.17
N ASP A 33 0.98 15.34 11.85
CA ASP A 33 0.66 16.12 13.04
C ASP A 33 1.47 15.54 14.21
N THR A 34 2.43 16.31 14.72
CA THR A 34 3.23 15.93 15.89
C THR A 34 2.42 16.21 17.15
N ASN A 35 1.53 15.29 17.52
CA ASN A 35 0.76 15.42 18.75
C ASN A 35 1.27 14.48 19.86
N ASP A 36 1.54 15.12 20.99
CA ASP A 36 1.88 14.62 22.30
C ASP A 36 1.15 13.33 22.73
N ASN A 37 1.94 12.31 23.09
CA ASN A 37 1.64 11.32 24.13
C ASN A 37 0.28 10.56 24.15
N ARG A 38 -0.46 10.44 23.05
CA ARG A 38 -1.67 9.60 22.98
C ARG A 38 -1.76 8.81 21.68
N ALA A 39 -1.87 7.48 21.83
CA ALA A 39 -2.01 6.44 20.81
C ALA A 39 -0.75 6.18 19.97
N ARG A 40 0.25 5.55 20.59
CA ARG A 40 1.02 4.54 19.83
C ARG A 40 0.00 3.42 19.52
N PRO A 41 -0.28 3.06 18.27
CA PRO A 41 -1.03 1.86 17.97
C PRO A 41 -0.16 0.67 18.39
N ASP A 42 -0.33 0.27 19.65
CA ASP A 42 0.46 -0.71 20.40
C ASP A 42 0.30 -2.16 19.89
N HIS A 43 -0.35 -2.35 18.74
CA HIS A 43 -0.72 -3.65 18.20
C HIS A 43 -0.07 -3.97 16.85
N TRP A 44 0.86 -3.13 16.38
CA TRP A 44 1.64 -3.41 15.17
C TRP A 44 2.90 -4.19 15.48
N GLY A 45 3.09 -5.31 14.81
CA GLY A 45 4.27 -6.15 15.00
C GLY A 45 4.35 -7.31 14.02
N VAL A 46 5.39 -8.13 14.18
CA VAL A 46 5.52 -9.38 13.44
C VAL A 46 4.41 -10.33 13.85
N ILE A 47 3.64 -10.82 12.88
CA ILE A 47 2.61 -11.83 13.10
C ILE A 47 3.29 -13.19 13.13
N ALA A 48 3.51 -13.71 14.34
CA ALA A 48 4.30 -14.91 14.57
C ALA A 48 3.77 -16.14 13.82
N ARG A 49 2.44 -16.33 13.76
CA ARG A 49 1.82 -17.46 13.05
C ARG A 49 2.02 -17.44 11.52
N ASN A 50 2.40 -16.30 10.97
CA ASN A 50 2.58 -16.09 9.53
C ASN A 50 4.03 -15.79 9.15
N THR A 51 4.96 -16.09 10.06
CA THR A 51 6.39 -15.90 9.86
C THR A 51 7.08 -17.26 9.77
N ILE A 52 7.94 -17.44 8.77
CA ILE A 52 8.67 -18.69 8.51
C ILE A 52 10.13 -18.35 8.25
N GLY A 53 11.05 -19.11 8.84
CA GLY A 53 12.50 -18.94 8.65
C GLY A 53 13.08 -17.86 9.56
N SER A 54 14.04 -17.09 9.06
CA SER A 54 14.67 -15.97 9.78
C SER A 54 14.55 -14.65 9.01
N PRO A 55 13.33 -14.27 8.57
CA PRO A 55 13.13 -13.03 7.85
C PRO A 55 13.25 -11.82 8.77
N VAL A 56 13.40 -10.64 8.18
CA VAL A 56 13.38 -9.37 8.89
C VAL A 56 12.09 -8.63 8.57
N ALA A 57 11.44 -8.10 9.60
CA ALA A 57 10.46 -7.04 9.49
C ALA A 57 10.73 -6.04 10.63
N GLU A 58 11.21 -4.86 10.29
CA GLU A 58 11.73 -3.89 11.25
C GLU A 58 11.28 -2.47 10.89
N LEU A 59 10.84 -1.73 11.91
CA LEU A 59 10.63 -0.30 11.80
C LEU A 59 11.97 0.43 11.91
N ARG A 60 12.36 1.15 10.85
CA ARG A 60 13.71 1.76 10.76
C ARG A 60 13.69 3.06 9.98
N ASN A 61 14.77 3.83 10.08
CA ASN A 61 14.96 5.02 9.24
C ASN A 61 15.21 4.63 7.77
N GLY A 62 14.81 5.52 6.86
CA GLY A 62 14.95 5.30 5.43
C GLY A 62 14.15 4.08 4.95
N PRO A 63 14.58 3.39 3.88
CA PRO A 63 15.72 3.72 3.04
C PRO A 63 15.57 5.10 2.38
N TYR A 64 16.71 5.71 2.08
CA TYR A 64 16.76 6.90 1.24
C TYR A 64 17.09 6.48 -0.19
N GLY A 65 16.69 7.28 -1.17
CA GLY A 65 16.84 7.04 -2.60
C GLY A 65 18.30 6.81 -3.04
N PRO A 66 18.52 6.58 -4.34
CA PRO A 66 19.84 6.33 -4.90
C PRO A 66 20.86 7.41 -4.51
N PHE A 67 22.15 7.05 -4.55
CA PHE A 67 23.24 8.00 -4.29
C PHE A 67 23.07 9.29 -5.10
N GLY A 68 23.22 10.44 -4.42
CA GLY A 68 23.08 11.77 -5.04
C GLY A 68 21.64 12.27 -5.19
N VAL A 69 20.62 11.45 -4.94
CA VAL A 69 19.24 11.92 -4.85
C VAL A 69 19.00 12.51 -3.46
N THR A 70 18.64 13.78 -3.41
CA THR A 70 18.39 14.51 -2.16
C THR A 70 16.98 15.09 -2.15
N GLY A 71 16.52 15.53 -0.98
CA GLY A 71 15.22 16.17 -0.83
C GLY A 71 14.08 15.21 -0.52
N THR A 72 12.84 15.69 -0.64
CA THR A 72 11.63 14.99 -0.20
C THR A 72 11.31 13.74 -1.02
N THR A 73 11.80 13.66 -2.26
CA THR A 73 11.62 12.51 -3.16
C THR A 73 12.57 11.36 -2.82
N ALA A 74 13.63 11.61 -2.06
CA ALA A 74 14.60 10.60 -1.66
C ALA A 74 14.25 9.95 -0.32
N ARG A 75 13.24 10.40 0.42
CA ARG A 75 12.92 9.87 1.76
C ARG A 75 11.63 9.06 1.75
N PRO A 76 11.34 8.29 2.80
CA PRO A 76 10.03 7.68 2.98
C PRO A 76 8.88 8.71 2.82
N PRO A 77 7.82 8.37 2.07
CA PRO A 77 6.74 9.30 1.73
C PRO A 77 6.03 9.97 2.91
N TYR A 78 5.89 9.30 4.05
CA TYR A 78 5.13 9.82 5.20
C TYR A 78 5.97 10.31 6.38
N GLY A 79 7.29 10.18 6.29
CA GLY A 79 8.19 10.72 7.32
C GLY A 79 9.66 10.43 7.08
N ARG A 80 10.30 9.83 8.07
CA ARG A 80 11.72 9.44 8.03
C ARG A 80 11.90 7.94 8.15
N GLY A 81 10.90 7.23 8.67
CA GLY A 81 10.93 5.80 8.81
C GLY A 81 10.22 5.05 7.69
N SER A 82 10.38 3.74 7.73
CA SER A 82 9.53 2.81 7.01
C SER A 82 9.54 1.45 7.69
N LEU A 83 8.71 0.54 7.19
CA LEU A 83 8.80 -0.89 7.48
C LEU A 83 9.80 -1.53 6.50
N GLY A 84 11.00 -1.85 6.97
CA GLY A 84 11.95 -2.69 6.25
C GLY A 84 11.50 -4.15 6.27
N ILE A 85 11.53 -4.82 5.11
CA ILE A 85 11.28 -6.26 5.02
C ILE A 85 12.43 -6.92 4.26
N GLU A 86 12.91 -8.03 4.78
CA GLU A 86 13.90 -8.89 4.13
C GLU A 86 13.44 -10.34 4.22
N VAL A 87 13.35 -11.00 3.07
CA VAL A 87 13.13 -12.45 2.99
C VAL A 87 14.10 -13.04 1.99
N ALA A 88 14.67 -14.18 2.33
CA ALA A 88 15.55 -14.95 1.47
C ALA A 88 14.84 -16.17 0.87
N ASP A 89 15.20 -16.54 -0.35
CA ASP A 89 14.61 -17.69 -1.05
C ASP A 89 15.13 -19.03 -0.46
N ARG A 90 16.45 -19.13 -0.21
CA ARG A 90 17.14 -20.38 0.19
C ARG A 90 17.77 -20.34 1.58
N SER A 91 17.19 -19.61 2.53
CA SER A 91 17.76 -19.47 3.87
C SER A 91 17.53 -20.66 4.79
N THR A 92 16.76 -21.67 4.36
CA THR A 92 16.61 -22.90 5.12
C THR A 92 17.01 -24.11 4.30
N ASN A 93 17.34 -25.20 4.99
CA ASN A 93 17.64 -26.49 4.35
C ASN A 93 16.38 -27.21 3.82
N LEU A 94 15.20 -26.58 3.92
CA LEU A 94 13.98 -27.12 3.34
C LEU A 94 14.07 -27.02 1.81
N GLY A 95 13.66 -28.07 1.09
CA GLY A 95 13.71 -28.12 -0.38
C GLY A 95 12.73 -27.19 -1.12
N ILE A 96 12.07 -26.28 -0.40
CA ILE A 96 11.13 -25.29 -0.95
C ILE A 96 11.57 -23.88 -0.51
N PRO A 97 11.34 -22.84 -1.33
CA PRO A 97 11.50 -21.45 -0.92
C PRO A 97 10.93 -21.20 0.47
N SER A 98 11.70 -20.59 1.36
CA SER A 98 11.48 -20.83 2.79
C SER A 98 11.03 -19.64 3.61
N GLU A 99 11.47 -18.41 3.31
CA GLU A 99 11.12 -17.28 4.18
C GLU A 99 9.83 -16.58 3.82
N LYS A 100 9.13 -16.20 4.88
CA LYS A 100 7.91 -15.42 4.82
C LYS A 100 7.87 -14.57 6.08
N VAL A 101 7.50 -13.31 5.94
CA VAL A 101 7.13 -12.47 7.09
C VAL A 101 5.86 -11.71 6.79
N ASP A 102 5.06 -11.53 7.83
CA ASP A 102 3.92 -10.63 7.87
C ASP A 102 4.11 -9.70 9.07
N PHE A 103 4.09 -8.40 8.82
CA PHE A 103 4.06 -7.35 9.85
C PHE A 103 2.69 -6.68 9.78
N GLY A 104 1.97 -6.66 10.89
CA GLY A 104 0.58 -6.25 10.86
C GLY A 104 -0.01 -6.01 12.23
N ASN A 105 -1.32 -5.87 12.24
CA ASN A 105 -2.10 -5.54 13.41
C ASN A 105 -3.25 -6.54 13.58
N GLU A 106 -3.21 -7.25 14.69
CA GLU A 106 -4.08 -8.38 15.02
C GLU A 106 -5.30 -7.99 15.88
N VAL A 107 -5.41 -6.72 16.25
CA VAL A 107 -6.37 -6.25 17.26
C VAL A 107 -7.30 -5.20 16.69
N ASP A 108 -6.76 -4.13 16.13
CA ASP A 108 -7.52 -2.91 15.81
C ASP A 108 -8.48 -3.09 14.64
N PHE A 109 -8.30 -4.14 13.84
CA PHE A 109 -9.14 -4.44 12.69
C PHE A 109 -10.10 -5.61 12.92
N PHE A 110 -9.98 -6.30 14.06
CA PHE A 110 -10.78 -7.47 14.34
C PHE A 110 -12.29 -7.16 14.30
N GLY A 111 -13.06 -8.02 13.63
CA GLY A 111 -14.51 -7.90 13.47
C GLY A 111 -14.97 -6.83 12.47
N LYS A 112 -14.08 -5.97 11.95
CA LYS A 112 -14.46 -4.97 10.95
C LYS A 112 -14.86 -5.64 9.64
N SER A 113 -15.84 -5.08 8.94
CA SER A 113 -16.28 -5.62 7.65
C SER A 113 -15.23 -5.37 6.58
N LEU A 114 -14.79 -6.43 5.89
CA LEU A 114 -13.92 -6.30 4.71
C LEU A 114 -14.60 -5.48 3.59
N LEU A 115 -15.92 -5.61 3.45
CA LEU A 115 -16.69 -4.88 2.42
C LEU A 115 -16.72 -3.36 2.67
N SER A 116 -16.39 -2.90 3.88
CA SER A 116 -16.27 -1.47 4.18
C SER A 116 -15.03 -0.84 3.55
N LEU A 117 -14.00 -1.63 3.21
CA LEU A 117 -12.74 -1.14 2.65
C LEU A 117 -12.98 -0.46 1.28
N ARG A 118 -12.56 0.81 1.18
CA ARG A 118 -12.72 1.70 0.02
C ARG A 118 -11.40 2.19 -0.55
N ARG A 119 -10.36 2.27 0.28
CA ARG A 119 -9.00 2.66 -0.11
C ARG A 119 -8.03 1.73 0.56
N VAL A 120 -7.08 1.17 -0.18
CA VAL A 120 -6.05 0.28 0.34
C VAL A 120 -4.84 0.34 -0.57
N GLY A 121 -3.64 0.32 0.00
CA GLY A 121 -2.40 0.43 -0.77
C GLY A 121 -1.25 0.94 0.09
N PHE A 122 -0.08 1.10 -0.51
CA PHE A 122 1.11 1.62 0.17
C PHE A 122 2.09 2.21 -0.85
N HIS A 123 3.18 2.80 -0.35
CA HIS A 123 4.40 3.04 -1.12
C HIS A 123 5.43 1.94 -0.85
N VAL A 124 6.26 1.63 -1.84
CA VAL A 124 7.33 0.64 -1.70
C VAL A 124 8.64 1.23 -2.17
N PHE A 125 9.71 0.90 -1.46
CA PHE A 125 11.06 1.10 -1.94
C PHE A 125 11.51 -0.14 -2.69
N GLN A 126 11.57 -0.04 -4.01
CA GLN A 126 11.97 -1.14 -4.88
C GLN A 126 13.41 -0.95 -5.38
N THR A 127 14.11 -2.06 -5.63
CA THR A 127 15.49 -2.08 -6.15
C THR A 127 15.60 -2.92 -7.42
N ASN A 128 16.65 -2.69 -8.20
CA ASN A 128 16.91 -3.49 -9.40
C ASN A 128 17.31 -4.93 -9.02
N GLU A 129 17.95 -5.10 -7.86
CA GLU A 129 18.31 -6.40 -7.30
C GLU A 129 17.06 -7.26 -7.07
N ASN A 130 16.03 -6.71 -6.43
CA ASN A 130 14.76 -7.41 -6.21
C ASN A 130 14.11 -7.82 -7.54
N ILE A 131 14.15 -6.94 -8.56
CA ILE A 131 13.66 -7.26 -9.90
C ILE A 131 14.47 -8.38 -10.53
N GLY A 132 15.79 -8.40 -10.32
CA GLY A 132 16.67 -9.48 -10.78
C GLY A 132 16.33 -10.85 -10.18
N TYR A 133 15.83 -10.91 -8.94
CA TYR A 133 15.49 -12.17 -8.27
C TYR A 133 14.13 -12.75 -8.69
N GLY A 134 13.10 -11.92 -8.83
CA GLY A 134 11.72 -12.42 -9.04
C GLY A 134 10.94 -11.69 -10.14
N GLY A 135 11.63 -10.90 -10.96
CA GLY A 135 11.03 -10.09 -12.02
C GLY A 135 10.35 -8.80 -11.53
N PRO A 136 9.76 -8.01 -12.44
CA PRO A 136 9.18 -6.70 -12.13
C PRO A 136 8.06 -6.71 -11.08
N THR A 137 7.41 -7.87 -10.88
CA THR A 137 6.32 -8.07 -9.91
C THR A 137 6.79 -8.64 -8.57
N ASN A 138 8.11 -8.79 -8.34
CA ASN A 138 8.65 -9.22 -7.05
C ASN A 138 8.48 -8.12 -6.01
N MET A 139 7.31 -8.10 -5.37
CA MET A 139 6.82 -7.00 -4.55
C MET A 139 6.26 -7.55 -3.22
N PRO A 140 6.27 -6.74 -2.14
CA PRO A 140 5.54 -7.07 -0.92
C PRO A 140 4.03 -7.01 -1.21
N ASN A 141 3.23 -7.69 -0.41
CA ASN A 141 1.78 -7.79 -0.57
C ASN A 141 1.05 -7.25 0.66
N ILE A 142 -0.25 -7.05 0.51
CA ILE A 142 -1.18 -6.84 1.63
C ILE A 142 -1.91 -8.16 1.85
N ARG A 143 -1.97 -8.60 3.11
CA ARG A 143 -2.71 -9.79 3.52
C ARG A 143 -3.73 -9.40 4.57
N ILE A 144 -4.97 -9.85 4.38
CA ILE A 144 -6.06 -9.64 5.31
C ILE A 144 -6.61 -11.01 5.68
N GLU A 145 -6.36 -11.44 6.91
CA GLU A 145 -6.99 -12.65 7.44
C GLU A 145 -8.45 -12.33 7.75
N ILE A 146 -9.37 -13.20 7.34
CA ILE A 146 -10.80 -12.98 7.50
C ILE A 146 -11.52 -14.24 7.96
N ASN A 147 -12.67 -14.06 8.60
CA ASN A 147 -13.77 -14.98 8.45
C ASN A 147 -14.50 -14.65 7.14
N PRO A 148 -14.57 -15.55 6.15
CA PRO A 148 -15.27 -15.27 4.90
C PRO A 148 -16.79 -15.16 5.10
N ASN A 149 -17.35 -15.80 6.14
CA ASN A 149 -18.77 -15.78 6.49
C ASN A 149 -19.68 -16.03 5.26
N VAL A 150 -19.35 -17.06 4.47
CA VAL A 150 -20.16 -17.50 3.34
C VAL A 150 -21.27 -18.42 3.87
N PRO A 151 -22.57 -18.07 3.71
CA PRO A 151 -23.66 -18.81 4.35
C PRO A 151 -23.74 -20.31 3.97
N THR A 152 -23.31 -20.65 2.76
CA THR A 152 -23.30 -22.03 2.25
C THR A 152 -22.07 -22.83 2.71
N LEU A 153 -21.09 -22.18 3.34
CA LEU A 153 -19.84 -22.78 3.84
C LEU A 153 -19.63 -22.41 5.32
N PRO A 154 -20.55 -22.75 6.25
CA PRO A 154 -20.51 -22.25 7.62
C PRO A 154 -19.34 -22.81 8.45
N ALA A 155 -18.70 -23.89 8.01
CA ALA A 155 -17.50 -24.45 8.66
C ALA A 155 -16.22 -23.71 8.26
N ASP A 156 -16.23 -23.01 7.12
CA ASP A 156 -15.08 -22.28 6.59
C ASP A 156 -14.99 -20.91 7.27
N THR A 157 -14.29 -20.89 8.40
CA THR A 157 -14.22 -19.72 9.29
C THR A 157 -12.93 -18.91 9.14
N TYR A 158 -12.06 -19.30 8.21
CA TYR A 158 -10.77 -18.66 7.99
C TYR A 158 -10.38 -18.68 6.51
N SER A 159 -10.03 -17.52 5.98
CA SER A 159 -9.38 -17.37 4.67
C SER A 159 -8.42 -16.19 4.73
N THR A 160 -7.46 -16.12 3.82
CA THR A 160 -6.59 -14.95 3.67
C THR A 160 -6.87 -14.30 2.33
N VAL A 161 -7.28 -13.04 2.36
CA VAL A 161 -7.38 -12.19 1.18
C VAL A 161 -6.00 -11.58 0.92
N VAL A 162 -5.42 -11.91 -0.22
CA VAL A 162 -4.06 -11.50 -0.61
C VAL A 162 -4.13 -10.58 -1.81
N TRP A 163 -3.51 -9.41 -1.70
CA TRP A 163 -3.24 -8.55 -2.84
C TRP A 163 -1.87 -8.86 -3.44
N VAL A 164 -1.82 -9.11 -4.73
CA VAL A 164 -0.60 -9.18 -5.53
C VAL A 164 -0.46 -7.87 -6.29
N PRO A 165 0.51 -7.01 -5.93
CA PRO A 165 0.71 -5.75 -6.63
C PRO A 165 1.06 -5.96 -8.10
N ALA A 166 0.72 -4.97 -8.93
CA ALA A 166 1.39 -4.82 -10.21
C ALA A 166 2.86 -4.45 -10.00
N ALA A 167 3.66 -4.49 -11.07
CA ALA A 167 5.04 -4.04 -11.02
C ALA A 167 5.15 -2.59 -10.53
N SER A 168 6.15 -2.31 -9.69
CA SER A 168 6.46 -0.92 -9.31
C SER A 168 6.81 -0.13 -10.57
N PRO A 169 6.27 1.10 -10.76
CA PRO A 169 6.65 1.96 -11.88
C PRO A 169 8.09 2.50 -11.74
N ILE A 170 8.70 2.37 -10.55
CA ILE A 170 10.06 2.80 -10.25
C ILE A 170 10.86 1.57 -9.80
N SER A 171 12.05 1.38 -10.38
CA SER A 171 12.91 0.22 -10.11
C SER A 171 14.01 0.47 -9.09
N SER A 172 14.27 1.72 -8.69
CA SER A 172 15.30 2.07 -7.70
C SER A 172 14.91 3.31 -6.92
N GLY A 173 14.08 3.10 -5.91
CA GLY A 173 13.56 4.19 -5.07
C GLY A 173 12.14 3.96 -4.59
N TRP A 174 11.61 4.97 -3.92
CA TRP A 174 10.22 5.01 -3.48
C TRP A 174 9.27 5.15 -4.68
N SER A 175 8.30 4.27 -4.76
CA SER A 175 7.21 4.37 -5.73
C SER A 175 6.25 5.51 -5.38
N PRO A 176 5.48 6.03 -6.36
CA PRO A 176 4.19 6.64 -6.08
C PRO A 176 3.29 5.68 -5.27
N PHE A 177 2.19 6.20 -4.72
CA PHE A 177 1.23 5.38 -3.98
C PHE A 177 0.66 4.30 -4.91
N ILE A 178 0.81 3.03 -4.52
CA ILE A 178 0.26 1.91 -5.27
C ILE A 178 -1.12 1.60 -4.69
N ASP A 179 -2.16 1.98 -5.43
CA ASP A 179 -3.54 1.79 -5.04
C ASP A 179 -4.00 0.37 -5.35
N ALA A 180 -4.16 -0.45 -4.30
CA ALA A 180 -4.60 -1.83 -4.41
C ALA A 180 -6.08 -1.96 -4.79
N THR A 181 -6.85 -0.86 -4.81
CA THR A 181 -8.24 -0.89 -5.29
C THR A 181 -8.34 -0.82 -6.81
N THR A 182 -7.32 -0.29 -7.48
CA THR A 182 -7.28 -0.07 -8.94
C THR A 182 -6.14 -0.79 -9.64
N THR A 183 -5.11 -1.24 -8.91
CA THR A 183 -3.93 -1.92 -9.46
C THR A 183 -3.69 -3.28 -8.82
N GLY A 184 -2.97 -4.15 -9.54
CA GLY A 184 -2.71 -5.52 -9.11
C GLY A 184 -3.95 -6.42 -9.13
N ARG A 185 -3.87 -7.53 -8.41
CA ARG A 185 -4.93 -8.55 -8.35
C ARG A 185 -5.11 -9.05 -6.92
N TRP A 186 -6.29 -9.57 -6.63
CA TRP A 186 -6.65 -10.10 -5.32
C TRP A 186 -7.11 -11.54 -5.43
N TYR A 187 -6.82 -12.34 -4.42
CA TYR A 187 -7.35 -13.70 -4.30
C TYR A 187 -7.57 -14.08 -2.84
N LEU A 188 -8.40 -15.11 -2.62
CA LEU A 188 -8.49 -15.84 -1.36
C LEU A 188 -7.59 -17.07 -1.44
N THR A 189 -6.90 -17.36 -0.33
CA THR A 189 -6.17 -18.62 -0.18
C THR A 189 -7.10 -19.83 -0.07
N GLY A 190 -8.34 -19.61 0.37
CA GLY A 190 -9.41 -20.60 0.34
C GLY A 190 -10.21 -20.61 -0.99
N GLY A 191 -11.27 -21.42 -1.00
CA GLY A 191 -12.16 -21.61 -2.15
C GLY A 191 -13.55 -21.00 -1.96
N GLU A 192 -13.70 -20.04 -1.05
CA GLU A 192 -15.02 -19.58 -0.60
C GLU A 192 -15.69 -18.64 -1.61
N THR A 193 -14.93 -18.08 -2.55
CA THR A 193 -15.44 -17.26 -3.66
C THR A 193 -14.80 -17.67 -4.98
N SER A 194 -15.24 -17.06 -6.09
CA SER A 194 -14.62 -17.27 -7.40
C SER A 194 -13.21 -16.69 -7.53
N CYS A 195 -12.76 -15.87 -6.57
CA CYS A 195 -11.47 -15.20 -6.58
C CYS A 195 -10.43 -16.06 -5.87
N THR A 196 -9.82 -16.99 -6.61
CA THR A 196 -8.83 -17.93 -6.08
C THR A 196 -7.42 -17.58 -6.56
N GLN A 197 -6.39 -18.23 -6.00
CA GLN A 197 -5.01 -18.00 -6.46
C GLN A 197 -4.83 -18.27 -7.97
N ALA A 198 -5.54 -19.25 -8.52
CA ALA A 198 -5.53 -19.59 -9.94
C ALA A 198 -6.42 -18.66 -10.79
N ALA A 199 -7.40 -18.00 -10.19
CA ALA A 199 -8.35 -17.10 -10.85
C ALA A 199 -8.44 -15.77 -10.09
N GLN A 200 -7.37 -14.99 -10.15
CA GLN A 200 -7.26 -13.75 -9.38
C GLN A 200 -8.20 -12.66 -9.93
N CYS A 201 -8.74 -11.85 -9.03
CA CYS A 201 -9.75 -10.84 -9.30
C CYS A 201 -9.21 -9.42 -9.22
N THR A 202 -9.92 -8.44 -9.79
CA THR A 202 -9.78 -7.04 -9.36
C THR A 202 -10.39 -6.85 -7.96
N PHE A 203 -10.07 -5.74 -7.29
CA PHE A 203 -10.68 -5.43 -5.99
C PHE A 203 -12.22 -5.34 -6.07
N ALA A 204 -12.75 -4.74 -7.14
CA ALA A 204 -14.19 -4.67 -7.37
C ALA A 204 -14.83 -6.06 -7.56
N GLN A 205 -14.18 -6.95 -8.33
CA GLN A 205 -14.63 -8.33 -8.53
C GLN A 205 -14.58 -9.13 -7.23
N LEU A 206 -13.55 -8.95 -6.40
CA LEU A 206 -13.47 -9.56 -5.08
C LEU A 206 -14.67 -9.17 -4.21
N LYS A 207 -14.96 -7.86 -4.09
CA LYS A 207 -16.09 -7.38 -3.30
C LYS A 207 -17.44 -7.87 -3.85
N ALA A 208 -17.58 -7.89 -5.17
CA ALA A 208 -18.76 -8.42 -5.83
C ALA A 208 -18.94 -9.92 -5.53
N SER A 209 -17.86 -10.72 -5.52
CA SER A 209 -17.92 -12.16 -5.26
C SER A 209 -18.53 -12.49 -3.89
N PHE A 210 -18.13 -11.76 -2.83
CA PHE A 210 -18.75 -11.88 -1.51
C PHE A 210 -20.22 -11.41 -1.52
N THR A 211 -20.52 -10.32 -2.23
CA THR A 211 -21.86 -9.75 -2.27
C THR A 211 -22.84 -10.70 -2.97
N THR A 212 -22.44 -11.31 -4.09
CA THR A 212 -23.22 -12.33 -4.83
C THR A 212 -23.53 -13.54 -3.97
N LEU A 213 -22.61 -13.93 -3.08
CA LEU A 213 -22.78 -15.04 -2.15
C LEU A 213 -23.55 -14.65 -0.87
N ASN A 214 -24.02 -13.40 -0.75
CA ASN A 214 -24.60 -12.84 0.47
C ASN A 214 -23.68 -13.03 1.70
N ALA A 215 -22.37 -13.04 1.47
CA ALA A 215 -21.35 -13.24 2.49
C ALA A 215 -21.05 -11.93 3.22
N LYS A 216 -20.72 -12.03 4.51
CA LYS A 216 -20.41 -10.89 5.38
C LYS A 216 -19.00 -11.01 5.96
N PRO A 217 -17.95 -10.92 5.12
CA PRO A 217 -16.60 -11.17 5.57
C PRO A 217 -16.15 -10.19 6.65
N THR A 218 -15.62 -10.71 7.75
CA THR A 218 -15.08 -9.94 8.88
C THR A 218 -13.58 -10.16 9.01
N VAL A 219 -12.85 -9.08 9.28
CA VAL A 219 -11.39 -9.09 9.38
C VAL A 219 -10.96 -9.68 10.73
N TYR A 220 -9.90 -10.47 10.71
CA TYR A 220 -9.11 -10.84 11.89
C TYR A 220 -7.89 -9.93 12.02
N THR A 221 -7.11 -9.82 10.94
CA THR A 221 -5.80 -9.16 10.93
C THR A 221 -5.57 -8.44 9.61
N VAL A 222 -4.84 -7.34 9.64
CA VAL A 222 -4.30 -6.70 8.42
C VAL A 222 -2.78 -6.68 8.50
N ALA A 223 -2.11 -7.07 7.43
CA ALA A 223 -0.66 -7.17 7.35
C ALA A 223 -0.10 -6.68 6.02
N VAL A 224 1.15 -6.22 6.06
CA VAL A 224 2.04 -6.08 4.92
C VAL A 224 3.13 -7.13 5.07
N GLY A 225 3.48 -7.82 3.99
CA GLY A 225 4.47 -8.88 4.08
C GLY A 225 5.04 -9.30 2.75
N LYS A 226 5.99 -10.24 2.80
CA LYS A 226 6.54 -10.90 1.62
C LYS A 226 6.39 -12.41 1.73
N GLY A 227 6.15 -13.05 0.60
CA GLY A 227 5.94 -14.50 0.52
C GLY A 227 7.22 -15.26 0.22
N ARG A 228 7.05 -16.58 0.09
CA ARG A 228 8.11 -17.54 -0.27
C ARG A 228 8.35 -17.61 -1.78
N ASP A 229 8.05 -16.56 -2.53
CA ASP A 229 8.10 -16.58 -3.99
C ASP A 229 9.49 -16.25 -4.52
N SER A 230 10.14 -15.24 -3.96
CA SER A 230 11.48 -14.81 -4.36
C SER A 230 12.09 -13.99 -3.25
N MET A 231 13.43 -13.99 -3.19
CA MET A 231 14.18 -13.11 -2.31
C MET A 231 13.77 -11.65 -2.55
N TRP A 232 13.65 -10.89 -1.46
CA TRP A 232 13.27 -9.48 -1.54
C TRP A 232 13.79 -8.74 -0.32
N ILE A 233 14.48 -7.62 -0.57
CA ILE A 233 15.05 -6.74 0.45
C ILE A 233 14.63 -5.32 0.09
N GLY A 234 13.80 -4.70 0.91
CA GLY A 234 13.27 -3.38 0.61
C GLY A 234 12.49 -2.78 1.78
N ALA A 235 11.59 -1.86 1.47
CA ALA A 235 10.74 -1.26 2.48
C ALA A 235 9.35 -0.89 1.97
N VAL A 236 8.41 -0.75 2.89
CA VAL A 236 7.05 -0.25 2.66
C VAL A 236 6.79 0.93 3.59
N ASP A 237 6.09 1.94 3.08
CA ASP A 237 5.64 3.08 3.88
C ASP A 237 4.19 3.48 3.56
N GLY A 238 3.51 4.03 4.56
CA GLY A 238 2.17 4.59 4.44
C GLY A 238 1.10 3.59 4.02
N LEU A 239 0.94 2.49 4.77
CA LEU A 239 -0.18 1.58 4.53
C LEU A 239 -1.49 2.35 4.72
N ARG A 240 -2.23 2.57 3.63
CA ARG A 240 -3.52 3.23 3.68
C ARG A 240 -4.61 2.20 3.87
N LEU A 241 -5.54 2.46 4.78
CA LEU A 241 -6.81 1.75 4.90
C LEU A 241 -7.92 2.78 5.10
N ASN A 242 -8.77 2.95 4.09
CA ASN A 242 -9.77 4.02 4.01
C ASN A 242 -9.15 5.41 4.20
N ASP A 243 -9.59 6.11 5.25
CA ASP A 243 -9.22 7.49 5.57
C ASP A 243 -8.00 7.57 6.49
N TYR A 244 -7.42 6.43 6.87
CA TYR A 244 -6.23 6.36 7.70
C TYR A 244 -5.02 5.89 6.90
N VAL A 245 -3.89 6.51 7.18
CA VAL A 245 -2.57 6.07 6.76
C VAL A 245 -1.83 5.62 8.01
N TYR A 246 -1.30 4.42 7.99
CA TYR A 246 -0.42 3.86 8.99
C TYR A 246 1.01 4.10 8.51
N ASP A 247 1.60 5.17 9.04
CA ASP A 247 2.93 5.67 8.77
C ASP A 247 3.95 4.89 9.61
N PHE A 248 4.94 4.26 8.97
CA PHE A 248 5.85 3.36 9.65
C PHE A 248 7.09 4.13 10.10
N GLU A 249 7.23 4.37 11.40
CA GLU A 249 8.35 5.15 11.95
C GLU A 249 9.22 4.29 12.90
N PRO A 250 10.51 4.63 13.11
CA PRO A 250 11.41 3.80 13.92
C PRO A 250 10.95 3.64 15.37
N ASP A 251 10.14 4.58 15.87
CA ASP A 251 9.58 4.59 17.21
C ASP A 251 8.19 3.93 17.33
N GLY A 252 7.62 3.48 16.21
CA GLY A 252 6.32 2.85 16.14
C GLY A 252 5.53 3.24 14.88
N VAL A 253 4.36 2.65 14.72
CA VAL A 253 3.45 3.01 13.62
C VAL A 253 2.66 4.24 14.03
N LYS A 254 2.51 5.26 13.19
CA LYS A 254 1.71 6.46 13.48
C LYS A 254 0.44 6.43 12.64
N GLN A 255 -0.70 6.68 13.26
CA GLN A 255 -1.97 6.75 12.55
C GLN A 255 -2.22 8.20 12.12
N LEU A 256 -2.14 8.45 10.82
CA LEU A 256 -2.42 9.74 10.20
C LEU A 256 -3.81 9.70 9.56
N ARG A 257 -4.60 10.76 9.72
CA ARG A 257 -5.87 10.91 9.01
C ARG A 257 -5.63 11.58 7.67
N SER A 258 -5.88 10.86 6.58
CA SER A 258 -5.95 11.46 5.24
C SER A 258 -7.17 12.37 5.21
N ARG A 259 -6.94 13.67 4.99
CA ARG A 259 -7.99 14.58 4.56
C ARG A 259 -8.47 14.21 3.15
#